data_AF-A0A559SWC6-F1
#
_entry.id   AF-A0A559SWC6-F1
#
_cell.length_a   1.000
_cell.length_b   1.000
_cell.length_c   1.000
_cell.angle_alpha   90.00
_cell.angle_beta   90.00
_cell.angle_gamma   90.00
#
_symmetry.space_group_name_H-M   'P 1'
#
loop_
_entity.id
_entity.type
_entity.pdbx_description
1 polymer ?
#
loop_
_entity_poly.entity_id
_entity_poly.type
_entity_poly.pdbx_seq_one_letter_code
_entity_poly.pdbx_strand_id
1 'polypeptide(L)'
;MKAIASVVFGIVSSVGACVAAASVASHVVGDAEPHAFNDLATRDLWTTRPVKVDPRQQRYERIPPLYSSYVTEASATMTSRARRPDSARSSTERHTTQPKLSTEHLAWCAERYRSFNPATNSYRSYSGETRECSSPFQRIVAEANERVGTKMNTQAAARCAARYKSYRPEDNTYQPWEGPRRSCDASDLVAMSN
;
A
#
# COMPACT_ATOMS: atom_id res chain seq x y z
N MET A 1 44.02 13.17 -76.98
CA MET A 1 42.93 14.17 -76.90
C MET A 1 41.54 13.54 -76.71
N LYS A 2 41.09 12.59 -77.54
CA LYS A 2 39.74 11.99 -77.43
C LYS A 2 39.44 11.26 -76.11
N ALA A 3 40.39 10.51 -75.56
CA ALA A 3 40.21 9.77 -74.30
C ALA A 3 40.10 10.67 -73.06
N ILE A 4 40.83 11.79 -73.05
CA ILE A 4 40.74 12.77 -71.96
C ILE A 4 39.38 13.47 -72.01
N ALA A 5 38.89 13.80 -73.21
CA ALA A 5 37.57 14.40 -73.39
C ALA A 5 36.42 13.47 -72.94
N SER A 6 36.49 12.16 -73.22
CA SER A 6 35.46 11.20 -72.77
C SER A 6 35.45 11.01 -71.25
N VAL A 7 36.62 11.01 -70.60
CA VAL A 7 36.72 10.91 -69.14
C VAL A 7 36.15 12.15 -68.46
N VAL A 8 36.51 13.35 -68.94
CA VAL A 8 35.96 14.60 -68.40
C VAL A 8 34.45 14.66 -68.58
N PHE A 9 33.94 14.26 -69.74
CA PHE A 9 32.49 14.21 -69.99
C PHE A 9 31.77 13.22 -69.06
N GLY A 10 32.36 12.05 -68.80
CA GLY A 10 31.81 11.07 -67.87
C GLY A 10 31.75 11.57 -66.43
N ILE A 11 32.79 12.25 -65.96
CA ILE A 11 32.83 12.83 -64.61
C ILE A 11 31.79 13.94 -64.48
N VAL A 12 31.73 14.87 -65.43
CA VAL A 12 30.76 15.97 -65.40
C VAL A 12 29.33 15.44 -65.44
N SER A 13 29.06 14.42 -66.25
CA SER A 13 27.73 13.79 -66.34
C SER A 13 27.34 13.09 -65.04
N SER A 14 28.28 12.37 -64.41
CA SER A 14 28.05 11.69 -63.13
C SER A 14 27.76 12.69 -62.01
N VAL A 15 28.57 13.73 -61.89
CA VAL A 15 28.35 14.78 -60.87
C VAL A 15 27.02 15.50 -61.12
N GLY A 16 26.70 15.83 -62.37
CA GLY A 16 25.42 16.44 -62.74
C GLY A 16 24.21 15.57 -62.36
N ALA A 17 24.28 14.27 -62.62
CA ALA A 17 23.23 13.31 -62.25
C ALA A 17 23.06 13.22 -60.73
N CYS A 18 24.16 13.16 -59.97
CA CYS A 18 24.11 13.14 -58.51
C CYS A 18 23.49 14.41 -57.92
N VAL A 19 23.84 15.59 -58.43
CA VAL A 19 23.28 16.87 -57.98
C VAL A 19 21.80 16.97 -58.31
N ALA A 20 21.38 16.55 -59.51
CA ALA A 20 19.98 16.53 -59.91
C ALA A 20 19.15 15.60 -59.00
N ALA A 21 19.65 14.39 -58.73
CA ALA A 21 18.98 13.44 -57.84
C ALA A 21 18.84 13.99 -56.40
N ALA A 22 19.89 14.60 -55.85
CA ALA A 22 19.84 15.20 -54.51
C ALA A 22 18.86 16.37 -54.43
N SER A 23 18.75 17.18 -55.48
CA SER A 23 17.79 18.29 -55.56
C SER A 23 16.35 17.80 -55.57
N VAL A 24 16.03 16.78 -56.38
CA VAL A 24 14.69 16.17 -56.41
C VAL A 24 14.34 15.55 -55.05
N ALA A 25 15.27 14.82 -54.43
CA ALA A 25 15.06 14.24 -53.11
C ALA A 25 14.80 15.31 -52.04
N SER A 26 15.49 16.45 -52.11
CA SER A 26 15.30 17.58 -51.19
C SER A 26 13.94 18.24 -51.37
N HIS A 27 13.46 18.39 -52.60
CA HIS A 27 12.11 18.89 -52.87
C HIS A 27 11.02 17.95 -52.34
N VAL A 28 11.17 16.63 -52.54
CA VAL A 28 10.20 15.63 -52.06
C VAL A 28 10.17 15.54 -50.53
N VAL A 29 11.31 15.72 -49.86
CA VAL A 29 11.38 15.70 -48.37
C VAL A 29 10.96 17.05 -47.76
N GLY A 30 11.09 18.15 -48.50
CA GLY A 30 10.74 19.50 -48.04
C GLY A 30 9.24 19.75 -47.87
N ASP A 31 8.38 18.93 -48.47
CA ASP A 31 6.92 19.03 -48.36
C ASP A 31 6.35 18.37 -47.08
N ALA A 32 7.20 17.99 -46.12
CA ALA A 32 6.72 17.61 -44.80
C ALA A 32 6.12 18.86 -44.13
N GLU A 33 4.79 18.98 -44.15
CA GLU A 33 4.08 20.02 -43.41
C GLU A 33 4.62 20.05 -41.97
N PRO A 34 5.19 21.18 -41.53
CA PRO A 34 5.58 21.32 -40.14
C PRO A 34 4.32 21.09 -39.32
N HIS A 35 4.38 20.14 -38.40
CA HIS A 35 3.23 19.79 -37.57
C HIS A 35 2.86 21.03 -36.76
N ALA A 36 1.86 21.76 -37.24
CA ALA A 36 1.37 22.95 -36.59
C ALA A 36 0.54 22.49 -35.39
N PHE A 37 1.17 22.47 -34.22
CA PHE A 37 0.46 22.30 -32.97
C PHE A 37 -0.44 23.52 -32.77
N ASN A 38 -1.74 23.38 -33.06
CA ASN A 38 -2.75 24.43 -32.91
C ASN A 38 -2.81 25.07 -31.51
N ASP A 39 -2.21 24.43 -30.51
CA ASP A 39 -2.30 24.81 -29.09
C ASP A 39 -1.04 25.48 -28.52
N LEU A 40 0.01 25.72 -29.32
CA LEU A 40 1.21 26.44 -28.86
C LEU A 40 0.99 27.95 -28.70
N ALA A 41 -0.05 28.50 -29.32
CA ALA A 41 -0.46 29.90 -29.15
C ALA A 41 -1.40 30.08 -27.94
N THR A 42 -1.86 28.99 -27.33
CA THR A 42 -2.67 29.03 -26.13
C THR A 42 -1.77 29.25 -24.91
N ARG A 43 -2.25 30.08 -24.00
CA ARG A 43 -1.65 30.52 -22.73
C ARG A 43 -0.57 29.55 -22.21
N ASP A 44 0.64 30.08 -21.98
CA ASP A 44 1.82 29.35 -21.49
C ASP A 44 1.44 28.09 -20.71
N LEU A 45 1.73 26.93 -21.31
CA LEU A 45 1.46 25.60 -20.74
C LEU A 45 2.10 25.42 -19.34
N TRP A 46 3.03 26.30 -18.99
CA TRP A 46 3.67 26.40 -17.70
C TRP A 46 3.75 27.86 -17.26
N THR A 47 3.08 28.20 -16.16
CA THR A 47 3.14 29.57 -15.63
C THR A 47 4.50 29.81 -14.98
N THR A 48 5.29 30.77 -15.47
CA THR A 48 6.56 31.22 -14.86
C THR A 48 6.40 31.87 -13.48
N ARG A 49 5.15 32.11 -13.06
CA ARG A 49 4.77 32.68 -11.76
C ARG A 49 3.69 31.82 -11.11
N PRO A 50 3.73 31.61 -9.79
CA PRO A 50 2.70 30.83 -9.09
C PRO A 50 1.34 31.54 -9.18
N VAL A 51 0.33 30.86 -9.74
CA VAL A 51 -1.05 31.32 -9.80
C VAL A 51 -1.92 30.42 -8.92
N LYS A 52 -2.68 31.03 -8.01
CA LYS A 52 -3.61 30.29 -7.13
C LYS A 52 -4.83 29.87 -7.94
N VAL A 53 -5.02 28.55 -8.07
CA VAL A 53 -6.19 27.97 -8.74
C VAL A 53 -7.37 27.94 -7.75
N ASP A 54 -8.54 28.41 -8.19
CA ASP A 54 -9.80 28.34 -7.42
C ASP A 54 -10.54 27.02 -7.74
N PRO A 55 -10.63 26.07 -6.80
CA PRO A 55 -11.29 24.78 -7.03
C PRO A 55 -12.78 24.90 -7.34
N ARG A 56 -13.44 26.00 -6.93
CA ARG A 56 -14.88 26.20 -7.16
C ARG A 56 -15.22 26.62 -8.58
N GLN A 57 -14.24 27.14 -9.32
CA GLN A 57 -14.39 27.51 -10.73
C GLN A 57 -14.03 26.37 -11.68
N GLN A 58 -13.45 25.28 -11.16
CA GLN A 58 -13.07 24.13 -11.96
C GLN A 58 -14.28 23.21 -12.19
N ARG A 59 -14.94 23.40 -13.34
CA ARG A 59 -15.96 22.47 -13.84
C ARG A 59 -15.26 21.24 -14.40
N TYR A 60 -14.89 20.33 -13.51
CA TYR A 60 -14.31 19.05 -13.90
C TYR A 60 -15.38 18.19 -14.59
N GLU A 61 -15.26 18.02 -15.90
CA GLU A 61 -16.01 17.02 -16.65
C GLU A 61 -15.11 15.80 -16.87
N ARG A 62 -15.63 14.61 -16.58
CA ARG A 62 -14.91 13.36 -16.89
C ARG A 62 -15.08 13.08 -18.37
N ILE A 63 -14.05 13.42 -19.16
CA ILE A 63 -13.97 13.06 -20.57
C ILE A 63 -13.67 11.56 -20.67
N PRO A 64 -14.33 10.80 -21.58
CA PRO A 64 -13.99 9.40 -21.80
C PRO A 64 -12.53 9.25 -22.25
N PRO A 65 -11.87 8.13 -21.91
CA PRO A 65 -10.50 7.89 -22.34
C PRO A 65 -10.46 7.83 -23.88
N LEU A 66 -9.63 8.67 -24.49
CA LEU A 66 -9.24 8.53 -25.88
C LEU A 66 -8.06 7.55 -25.93
N TYR A 67 -8.27 6.40 -26.56
CA TYR A 67 -7.21 5.42 -26.76
C TYR A 67 -6.24 5.91 -27.85
N SER A 68 -4.93 5.85 -27.61
CA SER A 68 -3.93 6.16 -28.64
C SER A 68 -3.97 5.11 -29.77
N SER A 69 -3.50 5.46 -30.97
CA SER A 69 -3.45 4.55 -32.14
C SER A 69 -2.64 3.26 -31.92
N TYR A 70 -1.78 3.23 -30.90
CA TYR A 70 -1.01 2.05 -30.52
C TYR A 70 -1.73 1.11 -29.54
N VAL A 71 -2.92 1.49 -29.06
CA VAL A 71 -3.72 0.63 -28.19
C VAL A 71 -4.43 -0.40 -29.06
N THR A 72 -3.87 -1.60 -29.11
CA THR A 72 -4.45 -2.76 -29.81
C THR A 72 -5.62 -3.39 -29.06
N GLU A 73 -5.79 -3.09 -27.78
CA GLU A 73 -6.94 -3.57 -26.98
C GLU A 73 -7.49 -2.45 -26.10
N ALA A 74 -8.73 -2.01 -26.39
CA ALA A 74 -9.49 -1.22 -25.43
C ALA A 74 -9.67 -2.08 -24.17
N SER A 75 -9.12 -1.64 -23.02
CA SER A 75 -9.43 -2.30 -21.74
C SER A 75 -10.94 -2.38 -21.63
N ALA A 76 -11.47 -3.60 -21.71
CA ALA A 76 -12.90 -3.85 -21.63
C ALA A 76 -13.41 -3.05 -20.43
N THR A 77 -14.26 -2.07 -20.71
CA THR A 77 -15.07 -1.42 -19.71
C THR A 77 -15.59 -2.55 -18.83
N MET A 78 -15.11 -2.62 -17.58
CA MET A 78 -15.84 -3.32 -16.55
C MET A 78 -17.13 -2.54 -16.38
N THR A 79 -18.05 -2.79 -17.30
CA THR A 79 -19.47 -2.66 -17.08
C THR A 79 -19.70 -3.54 -15.88
N SER A 80 -19.74 -2.91 -14.71
CA SER A 80 -20.42 -3.42 -13.55
C SER A 80 -21.88 -3.57 -13.94
N ARG A 81 -22.15 -4.60 -14.77
CA ARG A 81 -23.45 -5.20 -14.87
C ARG A 81 -23.63 -5.88 -13.53
N ALA A 82 -24.06 -5.09 -12.56
CA ALA A 82 -24.63 -5.56 -11.32
C ALA A 82 -25.86 -6.37 -11.69
N ARG A 83 -25.64 -7.60 -12.16
CA ARG A 83 -26.60 -8.67 -12.04
C ARG A 83 -26.67 -8.93 -10.55
N ARG A 84 -27.64 -8.29 -9.88
CA ARG A 84 -28.12 -8.75 -8.58
C ARG A 84 -28.38 -10.25 -8.74
N PRO A 85 -27.66 -11.14 -8.03
CA PRO A 85 -28.35 -12.31 -7.56
C PRO A 85 -29.36 -11.80 -6.54
N ASP A 86 -30.61 -12.23 -6.66
CA ASP A 86 -31.53 -12.20 -5.54
C ASP A 86 -30.91 -12.99 -4.37
N SER A 87 -30.13 -12.30 -3.55
CA SER A 87 -29.90 -12.65 -2.16
C SER A 87 -30.96 -11.94 -1.34
N ALA A 88 -32.21 -12.34 -1.58
CA ALA A 88 -33.16 -12.35 -0.50
C ALA A 88 -32.63 -13.33 0.55
N ARG A 89 -32.46 -12.81 1.77
CA ARG A 89 -32.21 -13.56 3.01
C ARG A 89 -30.75 -13.96 3.28
N SER A 90 -29.95 -12.98 3.68
CA SER A 90 -29.05 -13.09 4.84
C SER A 90 -28.65 -11.70 5.33
N SER A 91 -29.65 -10.89 5.67
CA SER A 91 -29.51 -9.90 6.73
C SER A 91 -29.46 -10.66 8.07
N THR A 92 -28.38 -11.40 8.27
CA THR A 92 -27.95 -11.88 9.59
C THR A 92 -26.66 -11.14 9.88
N GLU A 93 -26.83 -9.96 10.51
CA GLU A 93 -26.10 -9.66 11.74
C GLU A 93 -24.60 -9.99 11.67
N ARG A 94 -23.84 -9.20 10.90
CA ARG A 94 -22.39 -9.25 11.03
C ARG A 94 -21.74 -7.86 10.95
N HIS A 95 -21.25 -7.48 12.14
CA HIS A 95 -20.24 -6.47 12.45
C HIS A 95 -20.76 -5.17 13.05
N THR A 96 -21.22 -5.28 14.29
CA THR A 96 -21.02 -4.22 15.30
C THR A 96 -20.31 -4.81 16.51
N THR A 97 -19.24 -5.57 16.27
CA THR A 97 -18.24 -5.81 17.32
C THR A 97 -17.00 -5.08 16.86
N GLN A 98 -16.85 -3.84 17.32
CA GLN A 98 -15.58 -3.13 17.20
C GLN A 98 -14.49 -4.10 17.68
N PRO A 99 -13.39 -4.26 16.93
CA PRO A 99 -12.23 -4.91 17.51
C PRO A 99 -11.83 -4.07 18.74
N LYS A 100 -11.57 -4.74 19.87
CA LYS A 100 -11.07 -4.15 21.13
C LYS A 100 -9.65 -3.59 20.95
N LEU A 101 -9.41 -2.81 19.91
CA LEU A 101 -8.17 -2.07 19.72
C LEU A 101 -8.21 -0.88 20.67
N SER A 102 -7.10 -0.62 21.37
CA SER A 102 -7.00 0.57 22.22
C SER A 102 -7.29 1.82 21.42
N THR A 103 -7.96 2.77 22.07
CA THR A 103 -8.09 4.14 21.57
C THR A 103 -6.70 4.73 21.24
N GLU A 104 -5.67 4.39 22.02
CA GLU A 104 -4.28 4.79 21.78
C GLU A 104 -3.70 4.20 20.49
N HIS A 105 -3.99 2.94 20.18
CA HIS A 105 -3.57 2.33 18.92
C HIS A 105 -4.20 3.05 17.72
N LEU A 106 -5.50 3.31 17.78
CA LEU A 106 -6.23 3.98 16.71
C LEU A 106 -5.74 5.42 16.51
N ALA A 107 -5.51 6.17 17.60
CA ALA A 107 -5.01 7.53 17.55
C ALA A 107 -3.61 7.60 16.93
N TRP A 108 -2.70 6.70 17.33
CA TRP A 108 -1.36 6.64 16.76
C TRP A 108 -1.37 6.29 15.27
N CYS A 109 -2.22 5.35 14.85
CA CYS A 109 -2.33 4.95 13.44
C CYS A 109 -2.91 6.07 12.57
N ALA A 110 -3.91 6.80 13.08
CA ALA A 110 -4.51 7.94 12.39
C ALA A 110 -3.52 9.10 12.19
N GLU A 111 -2.66 9.36 13.18
CA GLU A 111 -1.62 10.38 13.08
C GLU A 111 -0.50 9.95 12.12
N ARG A 112 -0.09 8.68 12.18
CA ARG A 112 1.04 8.16 11.38
C ARG A 112 0.70 7.98 9.90
N TYR A 113 -0.53 7.57 9.58
CA TYR A 113 -0.95 7.21 8.23
C TYR A 113 -2.21 7.99 7.81
N ARG A 114 -2.07 8.89 6.82
CA ARG A 114 -3.18 9.72 6.32
C ARG A 114 -4.36 8.94 5.72
N SER A 115 -4.11 7.72 5.24
CA SER A 115 -5.11 6.85 4.59
C SER A 115 -5.64 5.77 5.53
N PHE A 116 -5.45 5.92 6.84
CA PHE A 116 -5.87 4.95 7.84
C PHE A 116 -7.40 4.89 7.97
N ASN A 117 -7.93 3.67 7.97
CA ASN A 117 -9.33 3.38 8.24
C ASN A 117 -9.47 2.71 9.62
N PRO A 118 -10.15 3.35 10.59
CA PRO A 118 -10.30 2.82 11.95
C PRO A 118 -11.24 1.60 12.03
N ALA A 119 -12.13 1.41 11.05
CA ALA A 119 -13.07 0.28 11.07
C ALA A 119 -12.40 -1.05 10.72
N THR A 120 -11.35 -1.02 9.89
CA THR A 120 -10.67 -2.20 9.36
C THR A 120 -9.21 -2.32 9.79
N ASN A 121 -8.72 -1.43 10.65
CA ASN A 121 -7.32 -1.32 11.06
C ASN A 121 -6.34 -1.30 9.88
N SER A 122 -6.68 -0.65 8.77
CA SER A 122 -5.87 -0.73 7.54
C SER A 122 -5.51 0.64 6.97
N TYR A 123 -4.38 0.71 6.28
CA TYR A 123 -3.89 1.91 5.59
C TYR A 123 -3.33 1.55 4.20
N ARG A 124 -3.25 2.52 3.30
CA ARG A 124 -2.59 2.36 1.99
C ARG A 124 -1.11 2.73 2.09
N SER A 125 -0.23 1.80 1.74
CA SER A 125 1.21 2.04 1.63
C SER A 125 1.54 2.86 0.37
N TYR A 126 2.78 3.36 0.30
CA TYR A 126 3.30 4.05 -0.89
C TYR A 126 3.33 3.15 -2.14
N SER A 127 3.41 1.83 -1.98
CA SER A 127 3.33 0.86 -3.08
C SER A 127 1.88 0.62 -3.56
N GLY A 128 0.88 1.26 -2.95
CA GLY A 128 -0.53 1.08 -3.29
C GLY A 128 -1.22 -0.13 -2.64
N GLU A 129 -0.46 -0.94 -1.90
CA GLU A 129 -0.96 -2.09 -1.15
C GLU A 129 -1.74 -1.64 0.11
N THR A 130 -2.81 -2.34 0.46
CA THR A 130 -3.51 -2.12 1.74
C THR A 130 -2.87 -2.98 2.82
N ARG A 131 -2.32 -2.35 3.85
CA ARG A 131 -1.64 -3.02 4.96
C ARG A 131 -2.37 -2.77 6.27
N GLU A 132 -2.28 -3.73 7.18
CA GLU A 132 -2.77 -3.56 8.54
C GLU A 132 -1.84 -2.64 9.34
N CYS A 133 -2.39 -1.73 10.14
CA CYS A 133 -1.58 -0.91 11.02
C CYS A 133 -1.09 -1.75 12.20
N SER A 134 0.21 -1.71 12.48
CA SER A 134 0.78 -2.22 13.72
C SER A 134 1.36 -1.05 14.52
N SER A 135 0.87 -0.86 15.75
CA SER A 135 1.42 0.14 16.66
C SER A 135 1.92 -0.53 17.95
N PRO A 136 2.89 0.10 18.65
CA PRO A 136 3.38 -0.38 19.95
C PRO A 136 2.27 -0.54 21.00
N PHE A 137 1.19 0.24 20.86
CA PHE A 137 0.07 0.29 21.79
C PHE A 137 -0.98 -0.81 21.58
N GLN A 138 -0.82 -1.66 20.55
CA GLN A 138 -1.72 -2.81 20.29
C GLN A 138 -1.71 -3.85 21.43
N ARG A 139 -0.62 -3.94 22.19
CA ARG A 139 -0.45 -4.97 23.23
C ARG A 139 -0.63 -4.46 24.66
N ILE A 140 -0.90 -3.18 24.86
CA ILE A 140 -0.95 -2.58 26.21
C ILE A 140 -2.37 -2.64 26.83
N VAL A 141 -3.39 -3.01 26.04
CA VAL A 141 -4.74 -3.29 26.58
C VAL A 141 -4.84 -4.76 26.94
N ALA A 142 -4.83 -5.02 28.24
CA ALA A 142 -4.79 -6.35 28.82
C ALA A 142 -6.02 -7.21 28.49
N GLU A 143 -5.86 -8.17 27.57
CA GLU A 143 -6.49 -9.50 27.66
C GLU A 143 -5.41 -10.60 27.60
N ALA A 144 -4.24 -10.34 28.19
CA ALA A 144 -3.16 -11.32 28.37
C ALA A 144 -2.84 -11.63 29.84
N ASN A 145 -3.36 -10.85 30.81
CA ASN A 145 -3.06 -11.07 32.23
C ASN A 145 -3.88 -12.20 32.85
N GLU A 146 -5.04 -12.57 32.27
CA GLU A 146 -5.87 -13.63 32.85
C GLU A 146 -5.41 -15.03 32.41
N ARG A 147 -5.07 -15.23 31.14
CA ARG A 147 -4.59 -16.54 30.64
C ARG A 147 -3.12 -16.82 30.98
N VAL A 148 -2.28 -15.80 31.06
CA VAL A 148 -0.88 -15.97 31.49
C VAL A 148 -0.80 -16.09 33.01
N GLY A 149 -1.57 -15.29 33.75
CA GLY A 149 -1.68 -15.40 35.21
C GLY A 149 -2.22 -16.76 35.66
N THR A 150 -3.27 -17.26 35.01
CA THR A 150 -3.83 -18.59 35.33
C THR A 150 -2.83 -19.71 35.08
N LYS A 151 -2.07 -19.67 33.97
CA LYS A 151 -1.07 -20.71 33.67
C LYS A 151 0.14 -20.65 34.61
N MET A 152 0.61 -19.46 34.96
CA MET A 152 1.69 -19.32 35.94
C MET A 152 1.24 -19.76 37.33
N ASN A 153 -0.02 -19.49 37.70
CA ASN A 153 -0.61 -19.95 38.95
C ASN A 153 -0.76 -21.48 38.98
N THR A 154 -1.21 -22.13 37.90
CA THR A 154 -1.28 -23.61 37.85
C THR A 154 0.09 -24.26 37.94
N GLN A 155 1.11 -23.68 37.32
CA GLN A 155 2.49 -24.18 37.42
C GLN A 155 3.09 -23.95 38.82
N ALA A 156 2.81 -22.81 39.46
CA ALA A 156 3.20 -22.55 40.84
C ALA A 156 2.51 -23.53 41.80
N ALA A 157 1.20 -23.73 41.65
CA ALA A 157 0.41 -24.68 42.44
C ALA A 157 0.92 -26.12 42.28
N ALA A 158 1.25 -26.55 41.06
CA ALA A 158 1.82 -27.87 40.80
C ALA A 158 3.17 -28.08 41.52
N ARG A 159 4.01 -27.04 41.57
CA ARG A 159 5.29 -27.09 42.29
C ARG A 159 5.10 -27.19 43.81
N CYS A 160 4.14 -26.45 44.35
CA CYS A 160 3.79 -26.51 45.77
C CYS A 160 3.21 -27.87 46.15
N ALA A 161 2.33 -28.44 45.31
CA ALA A 161 1.80 -29.79 45.48
C ALA A 161 2.87 -30.88 45.47
N ALA A 162 3.92 -30.72 44.64
CA ALA A 162 5.05 -31.65 44.61
C ALA A 162 5.95 -31.52 45.85
N ARG A 163 6.10 -30.33 46.43
CA ARG A 163 6.98 -30.07 47.58
C ARG A 163 6.33 -30.39 48.93
N TYR A 164 5.06 -30.05 49.10
CA TYR A 164 4.35 -30.18 50.37
C TYR A 164 3.18 -31.15 50.25
N LYS A 165 3.23 -32.27 50.98
CA LYS A 165 2.13 -33.25 51.02
C LYS A 165 0.79 -32.68 51.54
N SER A 166 0.85 -31.64 52.37
CA SER A 166 -0.33 -30.99 52.98
C SER A 166 -0.90 -29.84 52.14
N TYR A 167 -0.43 -29.68 50.91
CA TYR A 167 -0.84 -28.60 50.02
C TYR A 167 -2.31 -28.73 49.60
N ARG A 168 -3.01 -27.60 49.57
CA ARG A 168 -4.39 -27.47 49.06
C ARG A 168 -4.41 -26.53 47.86
N PRO A 169 -4.89 -26.99 46.69
CA PRO A 169 -4.95 -26.15 45.49
C PRO A 169 -6.02 -25.06 45.58
N GLU A 170 -7.11 -25.28 46.31
CA GLU A 170 -8.24 -24.35 46.42
C GLU A 170 -7.84 -22.98 46.99
N ASP A 171 -7.01 -23.00 48.05
CA ASP A 171 -6.59 -21.79 48.77
C ASP A 171 -5.11 -21.44 48.56
N ASN A 172 -4.39 -22.19 47.72
CA ASN A 172 -2.93 -22.12 47.56
C ASN A 172 -2.15 -22.10 48.91
N THR A 173 -2.53 -22.96 49.86
CA THR A 173 -1.90 -23.04 51.19
C THR A 173 -1.32 -24.42 51.49
N TYR A 174 -0.24 -24.46 52.30
CA TYR A 174 0.31 -25.67 52.87
C TYR A 174 0.40 -25.56 54.40
N GLN A 175 0.52 -26.70 55.07
CA GLN A 175 0.70 -26.75 56.52
C GLN A 175 2.17 -27.10 56.85
N PRO A 176 2.93 -26.18 57.47
CA PRO A 176 4.22 -26.49 58.07
C PRO A 176 4.09 -27.47 59.25
N TRP A 177 5.20 -28.05 59.69
CA TRP A 177 5.23 -28.97 60.83
C TRP A 177 4.81 -28.31 62.15
N GLU A 178 5.10 -27.01 62.29
CA GLU A 178 4.79 -26.20 63.47
C GLU A 178 3.93 -25.01 63.02
N GLY A 179 2.70 -24.89 63.55
CA GLY A 179 1.86 -23.70 63.38
C GLY A 179 0.77 -23.75 62.31
N PRO A 180 0.14 -22.59 62.01
CA PRO A 180 -0.99 -22.47 61.09
C PRO A 180 -0.58 -22.60 59.62
N ARG A 181 -1.57 -22.79 58.73
CA ARG A 181 -1.33 -22.89 57.28
C ARG A 181 -0.74 -21.59 56.72
N ARG A 182 0.20 -21.71 55.78
CA ARG A 182 0.84 -20.58 55.08
C ARG A 182 0.53 -20.63 53.58
N SER A 183 0.43 -19.46 52.94
CA SER A 183 0.33 -19.36 51.48
C SER A 183 1.61 -19.85 50.82
N CYS A 184 1.48 -20.52 49.68
CA CYS A 184 2.62 -20.93 48.87
C CYS A 184 2.90 -19.85 47.83
N ASP A 185 3.75 -18.89 48.18
CA ASP A 185 4.29 -17.92 47.23
C ASP A 185 5.53 -18.49 46.54
N ALA A 186 5.61 -18.34 45.22
CA ALA A 186 6.76 -18.81 44.44
C ALA A 186 8.09 -18.17 44.89
N SER A 187 8.00 -17.00 45.53
CA SER A 187 9.10 -16.20 46.06
C SER A 187 9.71 -16.78 47.36
N ASP A 188 8.91 -17.46 48.19
CA ASP A 188 9.36 -18.04 49.46
C ASP A 188 10.26 -19.28 49.27
N LEU A 189 10.37 -19.78 48.03
CA LEU A 189 11.17 -20.96 47.70
C LEU A 189 12.66 -20.66 47.49
N VAL A 190 13.07 -19.39 47.40
CA VAL A 190 14.49 -18.99 47.30
C VAL A 190 15.14 -18.84 48.69
N ALA A 191 14.35 -18.67 49.75
CA ALA A 191 14.87 -18.32 51.07
C ALA A 191 15.37 -19.50 51.92
N MET A 192 15.24 -20.76 51.47
CA MET A 192 15.57 -21.94 52.30
C MET A 192 16.32 -23.06 51.55
N SER A 193 17.11 -22.71 50.54
CA SER A 193 18.19 -23.58 50.06
C SER A 193 19.55 -22.95 50.39
N ASN A 194 19.89 -22.97 51.68
CA ASN A 194 21.25 -22.87 52.20
C ASN A 194 21.36 -23.88 53.35
#